data_AF-A0A8R1EUT3-F1
#
_entry.id   AF-A0A8R1EUT3-F1
#
_cell.length_a   1.000
_cell.length_b   1.000
_cell.length_c   1.000
_cell.angle_alpha   90.00
_cell.angle_beta   90.00
_cell.angle_gamma   90.00
#
_symmetry.space_group_name_H-M   'P 1'
#
loop_
_entity.id
_entity.type
_entity.pdbx_description
1 polymer ?
#
loop_
_entity_poly.entity_id
_entity_poly.type
_entity_poly.pdbx_seq_one_letter_code
_entity_poly.pdbx_strand_id
1 'polypeptide(L)'
;IKPDNILVNESKLTLKLCDFGSAGRVNEQELAPYLVSRFYRAPEIMLGVRHDYAIDLWSVAVTLYEVYTGKIMFPGRSNNHMLKLFTDVKGKYPNRLVRKSQFKDQHFDVNCNLLYHEVDKVTQRDKVCQ
;
A
#
# COMPACT_ATOMS: atom_id res chain seq x y z
N ILE A 1 3.78 -9.90 1.83
CA ILE A 1 5.07 -10.20 2.53
C ILE A 1 5.34 -9.11 3.57
N LYS A 2 5.91 -9.44 4.74
CA LYS A 2 6.29 -8.50 5.82
C LYS A 2 7.32 -9.14 6.76
N PRO A 3 8.06 -8.39 7.61
CA PRO A 3 9.03 -8.95 8.54
C PRO A 3 8.50 -10.10 9.41
N ASP A 4 7.26 -10.01 9.92
CA ASP A 4 6.67 -11.06 10.77
C ASP A 4 6.57 -12.43 10.06
N ASN A 5 6.54 -12.44 8.72
CA ASN A 5 6.36 -13.64 7.90
C ASN A 5 7.70 -14.09 7.26
N ILE A 6 8.83 -13.61 7.78
CA ILE A 6 10.18 -14.00 7.35
C ILE A 6 10.91 -14.61 8.54
N LEU A 7 11.14 -15.92 8.48
CA LEU A 7 11.92 -16.64 9.48
C LEU A 7 13.40 -16.57 9.14
N VAL A 8 14.23 -16.48 10.17
CA VAL A 8 15.69 -16.55 10.07
C VAL A 8 16.20 -17.74 10.87
N ASN A 9 17.24 -18.40 10.35
CA ASN A 9 17.92 -19.44 11.12
C ASN A 9 18.80 -18.82 12.24
N GLU A 10 19.36 -19.66 13.11
CA GLU A 10 20.20 -19.21 14.24
C GLU A 10 21.38 -18.34 13.79
N SER A 11 22.05 -18.71 12.69
CA SER A 11 23.15 -17.93 12.12
C SER A 11 22.73 -16.59 11.50
N LYS A 12 21.42 -16.36 11.27
CA LYS A 12 20.85 -15.22 10.55
C LYS A 12 21.31 -15.07 9.09
N LEU A 13 21.96 -16.09 8.52
CA LEU A 13 22.43 -16.10 7.13
C LEU A 13 21.44 -16.73 6.15
N THR A 14 20.40 -17.38 6.65
CA THR A 14 19.34 -17.96 5.82
C THR A 14 17.99 -17.45 6.25
N LEU A 15 17.24 -16.94 5.28
CA LEU A 15 15.87 -16.50 5.43
C LEU A 15 14.91 -17.43 4.69
N LYS A 16 13.72 -17.63 5.25
CA LYS A 16 12.63 -18.38 4.62
C LYS A 16 11.30 -17.65 4.83
N LEU A 17 10.50 -17.56 3.77
CA LEU A 17 9.12 -17.10 3.89
C LEU A 17 8.29 -18.14 4.63
N CYS A 18 7.38 -17.68 5.48
CA CYS A 18 6.39 -18.49 6.15
C CYS A 18 4.98 -17.87 6.02
N ASP A 19 3.98 -18.54 6.58
CA ASP A 19 2.58 -18.10 6.60
C ASP A 19 1.99 -17.81 5.20
N PHE A 20 1.65 -18.89 4.50
CA PHE A 20 0.99 -18.86 3.19
C PHE A 20 -0.55 -18.86 3.32
N GLY A 21 -1.11 -18.55 4.50
CA GLY A 21 -2.56 -18.57 4.73
C GLY A 21 -3.34 -17.51 3.93
N SER A 22 -2.64 -16.49 3.42
CA SER A 22 -3.19 -15.46 2.54
C SER A 22 -2.68 -15.55 1.10
N ALA A 23 -1.95 -16.61 0.75
CA ALA A 23 -1.49 -16.84 -0.61
C ALA A 23 -2.67 -17.21 -1.53
N GLY A 24 -2.64 -16.70 -2.76
CA GLY A 24 -3.68 -16.94 -3.77
C GLY A 24 -3.06 -17.21 -5.13
N ARG A 25 -3.85 -17.84 -6.01
CA ARG A 25 -3.48 -17.99 -7.43
C ARG A 25 -3.90 -16.74 -8.19
N VAL A 26 -3.02 -16.24 -9.06
CA VAL A 26 -3.22 -14.98 -9.82
C VAL A 26 -4.51 -15.00 -10.66
N ASN A 27 -4.90 -16.16 -11.18
CA ASN A 27 -6.11 -16.32 -12.00
C ASN A 27 -7.41 -16.43 -11.19
N GLU A 28 -7.34 -16.65 -9.88
CA GLU A 28 -8.48 -16.85 -8.99
C GLU A 28 -8.69 -15.65 -8.05
N GLN A 29 -7.96 -14.55 -8.27
CA GLN A 29 -7.86 -13.47 -7.29
C GLN A 29 -8.95 -12.39 -7.49
N GLU A 30 -9.79 -12.25 -6.47
CA GLU A 30 -10.77 -11.17 -6.40
C GLU A 30 -10.13 -9.84 -6.02
N LEU A 31 -10.72 -8.74 -6.48
CA LEU A 31 -10.28 -7.39 -6.12
C LEU A 31 -10.76 -7.06 -4.70
N ALA A 32 -9.84 -7.16 -3.74
CA ALA A 32 -10.10 -6.86 -2.33
C ALA A 32 -9.22 -5.68 -1.85
N PRO A 33 -9.80 -4.53 -1.43
CA PRO A 33 -9.02 -3.34 -1.05
C PRO A 33 -8.19 -3.50 0.23
N TYR A 34 -8.42 -4.60 0.96
CA TYR A 34 -7.76 -4.91 2.23
C TYR A 34 -6.81 -6.11 2.15
N LEU A 35 -6.54 -6.64 0.95
CA LEU A 35 -5.51 -7.67 0.75
C LEU A 35 -4.13 -7.14 1.18
N VAL A 36 -3.29 -8.00 1.77
CA VAL A 36 -1.98 -7.64 2.35
C VAL A 36 -2.08 -6.74 3.60
N SER A 37 -1.16 -6.90 4.56
CA SER A 37 -1.04 -5.99 5.71
C SER A 37 -0.78 -4.54 5.26
N ARG A 38 -1.50 -3.57 5.83
CA ARG A 38 -1.62 -2.18 5.30
C ARG A 38 -0.29 -1.52 4.93
N PHE A 39 0.73 -1.58 5.79
CA PHE A 39 2.01 -0.90 5.56
C PHE A 39 2.83 -1.53 4.42
N TYR A 40 2.50 -2.78 4.04
CA TYR A 40 3.15 -3.55 2.99
C TYR A 40 2.29 -3.64 1.71
N ARG A 41 1.10 -3.02 1.72
CA ARG A 41 0.11 -3.13 0.66
C ARG A 41 0.47 -2.23 -0.53
N ALA A 42 0.44 -2.79 -1.72
CA ALA A 42 0.71 -2.10 -2.97
C ALA A 42 -0.44 -1.14 -3.36
N PRO A 43 -0.17 -0.05 -4.10
CA PRO A 43 -1.21 0.91 -4.50
C PRO A 43 -2.30 0.29 -5.37
N GLU A 44 -1.98 -0.64 -6.27
CA GLU A 44 -2.95 -1.33 -7.14
C GLU A 44 -4.01 -2.10 -6.36
N ILE A 45 -3.68 -2.62 -5.16
CA ILE A 45 -4.64 -3.24 -4.25
C ILE A 45 -5.62 -2.19 -3.73
N MET A 46 -5.12 -1.06 -3.25
CA MET A 46 -5.94 0.03 -2.69
C MET A 46 -6.81 0.70 -3.76
N LEU A 47 -6.32 0.73 -5.00
CA LEU A 47 -7.02 1.29 -6.15
C LEU A 47 -8.03 0.30 -6.78
N GLY A 48 -7.96 -0.99 -6.45
CA GLY A 48 -8.81 -2.01 -7.07
C GLY A 48 -8.46 -2.20 -8.55
N VAL A 49 -7.16 -2.24 -8.84
CA VAL A 49 -6.62 -2.58 -10.16
C VAL A 49 -6.21 -4.05 -10.13
N ARG A 50 -6.41 -4.76 -11.25
CA ARG A 50 -5.90 -6.13 -11.40
C ARG A 50 -4.41 -6.15 -11.10
N HIS A 51 -4.03 -7.08 -10.25
CA HIS A 51 -2.69 -7.22 -9.72
C HIS A 51 -2.19 -8.64 -9.96
N ASP A 52 -0.88 -8.79 -9.90
CA ASP A 52 -0.17 -10.05 -10.09
C ASP A 52 0.94 -10.16 -9.03
N TYR A 53 2.01 -10.89 -9.34
CA TYR A 53 3.19 -11.05 -8.49
C TYR A 53 3.87 -9.72 -8.09
N ALA A 54 3.60 -8.61 -8.77
CA ALA A 54 4.19 -7.30 -8.46
C ALA A 54 3.83 -6.80 -7.04
N ILE A 55 2.70 -7.24 -6.47
CA ILE A 55 2.31 -6.85 -5.10
C ILE A 55 3.27 -7.40 -4.05
N ASP A 56 3.87 -8.56 -4.33
CA ASP A 56 4.88 -9.17 -3.48
C ASP A 56 6.21 -8.44 -3.64
N LEU A 57 6.57 -8.01 -4.85
CA LEU A 57 7.75 -7.19 -5.07
C LEU A 57 7.66 -5.84 -4.34
N TRP A 58 6.49 -5.19 -4.36
CA TRP A 58 6.22 -4.00 -3.56
C TRP A 58 6.41 -4.28 -2.07
N SER A 59 5.78 -5.35 -1.56
CA SER A 59 5.87 -5.77 -0.16
C SER A 59 7.31 -6.03 0.27
N VAL A 60 8.13 -6.64 -0.59
CA VAL A 60 9.56 -6.89 -0.35
C VAL A 60 10.32 -5.57 -0.29
N ALA A 61 10.10 -4.63 -1.22
CA ALA A 61 10.80 -3.35 -1.24
C ALA A 61 10.59 -2.55 0.06
N VAL A 62 9.35 -2.47 0.54
CA VAL A 62 9.06 -1.78 1.81
C VAL A 62 9.54 -2.55 3.04
N THR A 63 9.55 -3.89 2.98
CA THR A 63 10.17 -4.75 4.02
C THR A 63 11.68 -4.51 4.11
N LEU A 64 12.39 -4.43 2.98
CA LEU A 64 13.84 -4.19 2.94
C LEU A 64 14.20 -2.84 3.59
N TYR A 65 13.43 -1.80 3.31
CA TYR A 65 13.62 -0.51 3.97
C TYR A 65 13.44 -0.61 5.48
N GLU A 66 12.41 -1.31 5.95
CA GLU A 66 12.14 -1.45 7.37
C GLU A 66 13.24 -2.25 8.07
N VAL A 67 13.71 -3.33 7.47
CA VAL A 67 14.82 -4.12 8.01
C VAL A 67 16.10 -3.29 8.07
N TYR A 68 16.37 -2.46 7.06
CA TYR A 68 17.58 -1.63 7.03
C TYR A 68 17.52 -0.45 8.00
N THR A 69 16.35 0.18 8.16
CA THR A 69 16.20 1.43 8.92
C THR A 69 15.61 1.27 10.31
N GLY A 70 14.99 0.12 10.60
CA GLY A 70 14.17 -0.10 11.79
C GLY A 70 12.85 0.70 11.80
N LYS A 71 12.43 1.28 10.66
CA LYS A 71 11.26 2.16 10.56
C LYS A 71 10.31 1.69 9.47
N ILE A 72 9.02 1.75 9.74
CA ILE A 72 7.97 1.51 8.72
C ILE A 72 8.10 2.58 7.62
N MET A 73 8.24 2.16 6.35
CA MET A 73 8.40 3.08 5.23
C MET A 73 7.18 4.01 5.06
N PHE A 74 5.98 3.44 5.15
CA PHE A 74 4.72 4.15 4.94
C PHE A 74 3.75 3.89 6.09
N PRO A 75 3.79 4.70 7.18
CA PRO A 75 2.95 4.50 8.36
C PRO A 75 1.52 5.06 8.19
N GLY A 76 0.86 4.73 7.07
CA GLY A 76 -0.46 5.24 6.73
C GLY A 76 -1.57 4.68 7.61
N ARG A 77 -2.46 5.56 8.08
CA ARG A 77 -3.56 5.20 9.00
C ARG A 77 -4.78 4.59 8.29
N SER A 78 -4.89 4.81 6.98
CA SER A 78 -5.97 4.32 6.10
C SER A 78 -5.40 4.09 4.69
N ASN A 79 -6.16 3.41 3.81
CA ASN A 79 -5.77 3.29 2.39
C ASN A 79 -5.57 4.66 1.73
N ASN A 80 -6.44 5.62 2.04
CA ASN A 80 -6.32 6.97 1.50
C ASN A 80 -5.02 7.68 1.97
N HIS A 81 -4.65 7.51 3.25
CA HIS A 81 -3.39 8.04 3.76
C HIS A 81 -2.18 7.33 3.14
N MET A 82 -2.24 6.01 2.91
CA MET A 82 -1.17 5.29 2.19
C MET A 82 -0.98 5.84 0.78
N LEU A 83 -2.07 6.04 0.02
CA LEU A 83 -2.02 6.64 -1.32
C LEU A 83 -1.41 8.05 -1.30
N LYS A 84 -1.74 8.86 -0.29
CA LYS A 84 -1.12 10.19 -0.08
C LYS A 84 0.39 10.08 0.14
N LEU A 85 0.85 9.19 1.03
CA LEU A 85 2.27 8.97 1.28
C LEU A 85 3.01 8.52 0.01
N PHE A 86 2.37 7.72 -0.83
CA PHE A 86 2.95 7.30 -2.11
C PHE A 86 3.10 8.50 -3.08
N THR A 87 2.10 9.38 -3.13
CA THR A 87 2.18 10.60 -3.94
C THR A 87 3.25 11.57 -3.47
N ASP A 88 3.56 11.60 -2.17
CA ASP A 88 4.62 12.46 -1.62
C ASP A 88 6.02 12.02 -2.08
N VAL A 89 6.20 10.74 -2.40
CA VAL A 89 7.47 10.19 -2.87
C VAL A 89 7.56 10.13 -4.39
N LYS A 90 6.47 9.75 -5.07
CA LYS A 90 6.46 9.46 -6.52
C LYS A 90 5.71 10.49 -7.36
N GLY A 91 5.03 11.45 -6.75
CA GLY A 91 4.15 12.39 -7.42
C GLY A 91 2.76 11.81 -7.73
N LYS A 92 1.97 12.59 -8.47
CA LYS A 92 0.56 12.29 -8.77
C LYS A 92 0.41 11.00 -9.58
N TYR A 93 -0.63 10.21 -9.27
CA TYR A 93 -1.02 9.06 -10.08
C TYR A 93 -1.43 9.46 -11.50
N PRO A 94 -1.02 8.70 -12.54
CA PRO A 94 -1.47 8.96 -13.90
C PRO A 94 -3.01 8.89 -14.00
N ASN A 95 -3.65 9.89 -14.63
CA ASN A 95 -5.12 9.92 -14.78
C ASN A 95 -5.67 8.65 -15.45
N ARG A 96 -4.91 8.05 -16.37
CA ARG A 96 -5.27 6.77 -17.01
C ARG A 96 -5.39 5.63 -15.99
N LEU A 97 -4.53 5.59 -14.99
CA LEU A 97 -4.56 4.60 -13.91
C LEU A 97 -5.76 4.86 -12.99
N VAL A 98 -5.97 6.11 -12.56
CA VAL A 98 -7.11 6.49 -11.70
C VAL A 98 -8.44 6.11 -12.35
N ARG A 99 -8.62 6.39 -13.64
CA ARG A 99 -9.86 6.05 -14.37
C ARG A 99 -10.12 4.55 -14.48
N LYS A 100 -9.06 3.73 -14.49
CA LYS A 100 -9.14 2.26 -14.52
C LYS A 100 -9.40 1.64 -13.13
N SER A 101 -9.18 2.40 -12.07
CA SER A 101 -9.24 1.95 -10.69
C SER A 101 -10.70 1.70 -10.26
N GLN A 102 -11.00 0.51 -9.73
CA GLN A 102 -12.35 0.17 -9.27
C GLN A 102 -12.77 0.98 -8.03
N PHE A 103 -11.81 1.30 -7.14
CA PHE A 103 -12.07 2.01 -5.89
C PHE A 103 -11.77 3.51 -5.98
N LYS A 104 -11.75 4.07 -7.20
CA LYS A 104 -11.37 5.48 -7.44
C LYS A 104 -12.24 6.46 -6.67
N ASP A 105 -13.55 6.21 -6.55
CA ASP A 105 -14.50 7.14 -5.93
C ASP A 105 -14.30 7.27 -4.41
N GLN A 106 -13.53 6.37 -3.80
CA GLN A 106 -13.13 6.44 -2.39
C GLN A 106 -11.93 7.37 -2.15
N HIS A 107 -11.20 7.71 -3.20
CA HIS A 107 -9.86 8.28 -3.12
C HIS A 107 -9.65 9.50 -4.01
N PHE A 108 -10.40 9.67 -5.09
CA PHE A 108 -10.18 10.71 -6.09
C PHE A 108 -11.45 11.46 -6.45
N ASP A 109 -11.28 12.74 -6.82
CA ASP A 109 -12.34 13.54 -7.41
C ASP A 109 -12.55 13.23 -8.91
N VAL A 110 -13.54 13.88 -9.51
CA VAL A 110 -13.87 13.75 -10.95
C VAL A 110 -12.71 14.16 -11.87
N ASN A 111 -11.77 14.98 -11.38
CA ASN A 111 -10.59 15.46 -12.11
C ASN A 111 -9.35 14.59 -11.86
N CYS A 112 -9.51 13.42 -11.22
CA CYS A 112 -8.44 12.50 -10.83
C CYS A 112 -7.42 13.11 -9.84
N ASN A 113 -7.83 14.06 -9.02
CA ASN A 113 -7.04 14.56 -7.90
C ASN A 113 -7.34 13.74 -6.64
N LEU A 114 -6.31 13.44 -5.85
CA LEU A 114 -6.46 12.68 -4.62
C LEU A 114 -7.27 13.52 -3.60
N LEU A 115 -8.32 12.95 -3.05
CA LEU A 115 -9.14 13.54 -2.00
C LEU A 115 -8.55 13.17 -0.64
N TYR A 116 -7.56 13.94 -0.17
CA TYR A 116 -7.00 13.75 1.16
C TYR A 116 -7.44 14.86 2.12
N HIS A 117 -8.15 14.48 3.18
CA HIS A 117 -8.56 15.39 4.24
C HIS A 117 -7.61 15.23 5.43
N GLU A 118 -6.88 16.29 5.76
CA GLU A 118 -6.20 16.39 7.04
C GLU A 118 -7.10 17.13 8.03
N VAL A 119 -7.26 16.56 9.22
CA VAL A 119 -7.84 17.31 10.33
C VAL A 119 -6.75 18.24 10.86
N ASP A 120 -6.96 19.54 10.74
CA ASP A 120 -6.08 20.53 11.34
C ASP A 120 -6.04 20.31 12.87
N LYS A 121 -4.85 20.06 13.41
CA LYS A 121 -4.69 19.73 14.84
C LYS A 121 -5.03 20.89 15.77
N VAL A 122 -5.00 22.12 15.26
CA VAL A 122 -5.29 23.35 16.02
C VAL A 122 -6.77 23.71 15.87
N THR A 123 -7.29 23.71 14.64
CA THR A 123 -8.65 24.19 14.38
C THR A 123 -9.71 23.08 14.39
N GLN A 124 -9.30 21.81 14.40
CA GLN A 124 -10.18 20.64 14.28
C GLN A 124 -11.10 20.68 13.05
N ARG A 125 -10.66 21.37 11.99
CA ARG A 125 -11.42 21.47 10.72
C ARG A 125 -10.76 20.59 9.68
N ASP A 126 -11.59 20.03 8.80
CA ASP A 126 -11.10 19.29 7.64
C ASP A 126 -10.47 20.28 6.63
N LYS A 127 -9.23 20.02 6.27
CA LYS A 127 -8.52 20.70 5.19
C LYS A 127 -8.30 19.71 4.05
N VAL A 128 -8.81 20.03 2.87
CA VAL A 128 -8.48 19.28 1.65
C VAL A 128 -7.06 19.64 1.25
N CYS A 129 -6.17 18.65 1.26
CA CYS A 129 -4.80 18.78 0.80
C CYS A 129 -4.71 18.20 -0.61
N GLN A 130 -4.40 19.06 -1.58
CA GLN A 130 -4.16 18.69 -2.98
C GLN A 130 -2.67 18.43 -3.24
#